data_AF-A0A7W0R339-F1
#
_entry.id   AF-A0A7W0R339-F1
#
_cell.length_a   1.000
_cell.length_b   1.000
_cell.length_c   1.000
_cell.angle_alpha   90.00
_cell.angle_beta   90.00
_cell.angle_gamma   90.00
#
_symmetry.space_group_name_H-M   'P 1'
#
loop_
_entity.id
_entity.type
_entity.pdbx_description
1 polymer ?
#
loop_
_entity_poly.entity_id
_entity_poly.type
_entity_poly.pdbx_seq_one_letter_code
_entity_poly.pdbx_strand_id
1 'polypeptide(L)' 'ADPAWALAALGLGVTELSMGAGSLADVYAAVQAATIDDCRAVGQRVLRAEDASQARSIAQELLQ' A
#
# COMPACT_ATOMS: atom_id res chain seq x y z
N ALA A 1 -1.16 11.95 -0.79
CA ALA A 1 -0.53 10.62 -0.76
C ALA A 1 -1.62 9.57 -0.72
N ASP A 2 -1.30 8.36 -1.17
CA ASP A 2 -2.25 7.29 -1.47
C ASP A 2 -2.08 6.16 -0.44
N PRO A 3 -3.09 5.86 0.41
CA PRO A 3 -3.02 4.77 1.37
C PRO A 3 -2.79 3.39 0.75
N ALA A 4 -3.34 3.13 -0.44
CA ALA A 4 -3.15 1.85 -1.14
C ALA A 4 -1.68 1.67 -1.53
N TRP A 5 -1.08 2.74 -2.03
CA TRP A 5 0.36 2.75 -2.33
C TRP A 5 1.22 2.53 -1.08
N ALA A 6 0.89 3.16 0.05
CA ALA A 6 1.64 2.99 1.28
C ALA A 6 1.72 1.52 1.73
N LEU A 7 0.59 0.80 1.68
CA LEU A 7 0.53 -0.62 2.04
C LEU A 7 1.35 -1.49 1.07
N ALA A 8 1.25 -1.23 -0.24
CA ALA A 8 2.07 -1.92 -1.23
C ALA A 8 3.56 -1.64 -1.02
N ALA A 9 3.95 -0.39 -0.78
CA ALA A 9 5.34 0.01 -0.54
C ALA A 9 5.95 -0.67 0.69
N LEU A 10 5.19 -0.74 1.80
CA LEU A 10 5.59 -1.49 3.00
C LEU A 10 5.85 -2.97 2.68
N GLY A 11 4.98 -3.59 1.88
CA GLY A 11 5.13 -4.97 1.42
C GLY A 11 6.37 -5.21 0.56
N LEU A 12 6.83 -4.18 -0.15
CA LEU A 12 8.06 -4.19 -0.95
C LEU A 12 9.32 -3.91 -0.12
N GLY A 13 9.19 -3.65 1.18
CA GLY A 13 10.30 -3.41 2.09
C GLY A 13 10.67 -1.94 2.28
N VAL A 14 9.81 -1.00 1.88
CA VAL A 14 9.99 0.42 2.23
C VAL A 14 9.83 0.58 3.74
N THR A 15 10.79 1.23 4.38
CA THR A 15 10.81 1.46 5.83
C THR A 15 10.46 2.89 6.23
N GLU A 16 10.40 3.81 5.26
CA GLU A 16 10.09 5.22 5.47
C GLU A 16 9.16 5.74 4.37
N LEU A 17 8.10 6.44 4.76
CA LEU A 17 7.12 7.03 3.85
C LEU A 17 7.10 8.54 4.05
N SER A 18 7.47 9.29 3.02
CA SER A 18 7.34 10.75 2.99
C SER A 18 6.07 11.17 2.27
N MET A 19 5.31 12.09 2.86
CA MET A 19 4.03 12.56 2.34
C MET A 19 3.66 13.94 2.86
N GLY A 20 2.69 14.59 2.19
CA GLY A 20 2.08 15.81 2.70
C GLY A 20 1.25 15.56 3.96
N ALA A 21 1.25 16.51 4.90
CA ALA A 21 0.60 16.38 6.21
C ALA A 21 -0.88 15.98 6.14
N GLY A 22 -1.61 16.46 5.13
CA GLY A 22 -3.03 16.14 4.93
C GLY A 22 -3.33 14.67 4.62
N SER A 23 -2.33 13.85 4.27
CA SER A 23 -2.51 12.42 4.00
C SER A 23 -2.00 11.52 5.11
N LEU A 24 -1.37 12.08 6.15
CA LEU A 24 -0.76 11.30 7.21
C LEU A 24 -1.79 10.48 7.99
N ALA A 25 -2.96 11.08 8.29
CA ALA A 25 -4.01 10.41 9.04
C ALA A 25 -4.56 9.18 8.30
N ASP A 26 -4.87 9.32 7.00
CA ASP A 26 -5.45 8.24 6.20
C ASP A 26 -4.45 7.09 5.99
N VAL A 27 -3.18 7.42 5.74
CA VAL A 27 -2.12 6.41 5.61
C VAL A 27 -1.89 5.71 6.94
N TYR A 28 -1.84 6.45 8.05
CA TYR A 28 -1.66 5.86 9.37
C TYR A 28 -2.81 4.89 9.74
N ALA A 29 -4.06 5.28 9.47
CA ALA A 29 -5.21 4.42 9.69
C ALA A 29 -5.15 3.13 8.86
N ALA A 30 -4.80 3.24 7.57
CA ALA A 30 -4.65 2.08 6.70
C ALA A 30 -3.53 1.13 7.17
N VAL A 31 -2.38 1.68 7.56
CA VAL A 31 -1.25 0.88 8.10
C VAL A 31 -1.62 0.16 9.38
N GLN A 32 -2.37 0.81 10.28
CA GLN A 32 -2.84 0.19 11.53
C GLN A 32 -3.87 -0.93 11.30
N ALA A 33 -4.61 -0.89 10.20
CA ALA A 33 -5.64 -1.87 9.88
C ALA A 33 -5.10 -3.13 9.16
N ALA A 34 -3.91 -3.05 8.56
CA ALA A 34 -3.30 -4.13 7.80
C ALA A 34 -2.18 -4.84 8.59
N THR A 35 -1.94 -6.11 8.31
CA THR A 35 -0.74 -6.79 8.81
C THR A 35 0.42 -6.65 7.83
N ILE A 36 1.66 -6.82 8.32
CA ILE A 36 2.84 -6.81 7.45
C ILE A 36 2.82 -7.97 6.43
N ASP A 37 2.20 -9.09 6.77
CA ASP A 37 2.08 -10.23 5.87
C ASP A 37 1.07 -9.99 4.75
N ASP A 38 -0.03 -9.29 5.04
CA ASP A 38 -0.99 -8.84 4.01
C ASP A 38 -0.31 -7.86 3.05
N CYS A 39 0.45 -6.90 3.58
CA CYS A 39 1.22 -5.95 2.79
C CYS A 39 2.21 -6.68 1.86
N ARG A 40 2.95 -7.67 2.37
CA ARG A 40 3.88 -8.49 1.56
C ARG A 40 3.17 -9.25 0.46
N ALA A 41 2.03 -9.87 0.75
CA ALA A 41 1.24 -10.60 -0.24
C ALA A 41 0.78 -9.69 -1.38
N VAL A 42 0.29 -8.50 -1.05
CA VAL A 42 -0.12 -7.48 -2.02
C VAL A 42 1.06 -6.92 -2.80
N GLY A 43 2.16 -6.56 -2.14
CA GLY A 43 3.38 -6.06 -2.81
C GLY A 43 3.91 -7.04 -3.86
N GLN A 44 3.93 -8.34 -3.54
CA GLN A 44 4.35 -9.38 -4.49
C GLN A 44 3.40 -9.53 -5.69
N ARG A 45 2.11 -9.27 -5.52
CA ARG A 45 1.12 -9.29 -6.60
C ARG A 45 1.18 -8.04 -7.47
N VAL A 46 1.40 -6.87 -6.86
CA VAL A 46 1.63 -5.61 -7.56
C VAL A 46 2.82 -5.70 -8.52
N LEU A 47 3.92 -6.33 -8.11
CA LEU A 47 5.08 -6.54 -9.00
C LEU A 47 4.81 -7.43 -10.22
N ARG A 48 3.74 -8.23 -10.17
CA ARG A 48 3.31 -9.11 -11.27
C ARG A 48 2.20 -8.50 -12.13
N ALA A 49 1.77 -7.28 -11.81
CA ALA A 49 0.75 -6.61 -12.59
C ALA A 49 1.27 -6.29 -14.01
N GLU A 50 0.42 -6.50 -15.00
CA GLU A 50 0.69 -6.24 -16.42
C GLU A 50 0.72 -4.73 -16.70
N ASP A 51 -0.05 -3.95 -15.94
CA ASP A 51 -0.13 -2.51 -16.07
C ASP A 51 -0.40 -1.78 -14.75
N ALA A 52 -0.34 -0.45 -14.82
CA ALA A 52 -0.52 0.41 -13.66
C ALA A 52 -1.96 0.43 -13.12
N SER A 53 -2.97 0.11 -13.94
CA SER A 53 -4.36 0.01 -13.49
C SER A 53 -4.54 -1.22 -12.60
N GLN A 54 -4.05 -2.37 -13.08
CA GLN A 54 -4.06 -3.62 -12.32
C GLN A 54 -3.25 -3.50 -11.02
N ALA A 55 -2.08 -2.86 -11.06
CA ALA A 55 -1.28 -2.61 -9.87
C ALA A 55 -2.06 -1.82 -8.79
N ARG A 56 -2.78 -0.76 -9.18
CA ARG A 56 -3.61 0.02 -8.26
C ARG A 56 -4.79 -0.77 -7.73
N SER A 57 -5.46 -1.55 -8.58
CA SER A 57 -6.55 -2.42 -8.16
C SER A 57 -6.10 -3.41 -7.10
N ILE A 58 -4.94 -4.06 -7.29
CA ILE A 58 -4.37 -5.01 -6.32
C ILE A 58 -4.03 -4.30 -5.01
N ALA A 59 -3.42 -3.11 -5.07
CA ALA A 59 -3.05 -2.34 -3.87
C ALA A 59 -4.28 -1.90 -3.05
N GLN A 60 -5.42 -1.64 -3.70
CA GLN A 60 -6.66 -1.21 -3.06
C GLN A 60 -7.40 -2.32 -2.31
N GLU A 61 -7.04 -3.59 -2.52
CA GLU A 61 -7.71 -4.73 -1.87
C GLU A 61 -7.61 -4.72 -0.34
N LEU A 62 -6.59 -4.06 0.23
CA LEU A 62 -6.42 -3.93 1.69
C LEU A 62 -7.23 -2.77 2.31
N LEU A 63 -7.92 -1.98 1.47
CA LEU A 63 -8.74 -0.84 1.91
C LEU A 63 -10.25 -1.14 1.85
N GLN A 64 -10.63 -2.34 1.41
CA GLN A 64 -12.01 -2.84 1.38
C GLN A 64 -12.40 -3.39 2.75
#